data_AF-A0A5N9EKZ6-F1
#
_entry.id   AF-A0A5N9EKZ6-F1
#
_cell.length_a   1.000
_cell.length_b   1.000
_cell.length_c   1.000
_cell.angle_alpha   90.00
_cell.angle_beta   90.00
_cell.angle_gamma   90.00
#
_symmetry.space_group_name_H-M   'P 1'
#
loop_
_entity.id
_entity.type
_entity.pdbx_description
1 polymer ?
#
loop_
_entity_poly.entity_id
_entity_poly.type
_entity_poly.pdbx_seq_one_letter_code
_entity_poly.pdbx_strand_id
1 'polypeptide(L)'
;MASKPARKYWIKWAGLLRVYPTTPIGLDQEAGYVSLNRGSLEITPDDVNKAMQEAVNQTHETIRFAYHAATTSPQKDSLFSKVILACALAPRDELGYFAPADVRDPLYAVVGKRYGIPQYMAHLKKFCESNRTPVMENEGEDYRRQYRFINPLMRTYVVLRGLQEEIIGEDTIQRFEHADDYATVRGQQARLL
;
A
#
# COMPACT_ATOMS: atom_id res chain seq x y z
N MET A 1 -11.31 -22.94 -26.94
CA MET A 1 -11.52 -21.52 -26.58
C MET A 1 -12.71 -21.46 -25.64
N ALA A 2 -12.47 -21.27 -24.34
CA ALA A 2 -13.53 -21.14 -23.35
C ALA A 2 -13.16 -19.96 -22.43
N SER A 3 -13.71 -18.78 -22.71
CA SER A 3 -13.64 -17.63 -21.81
C SER A 3 -14.80 -17.72 -20.82
N LYS A 4 -14.51 -18.09 -19.57
CA LYS A 4 -15.35 -17.81 -18.38
C LYS A 4 -14.48 -17.83 -17.11
N PRO A 5 -14.83 -17.08 -16.03
CA PRO A 5 -15.88 -16.05 -15.94
C PRO A 5 -15.40 -14.74 -15.28
N ALA A 6 -15.64 -13.61 -15.96
CA ALA A 6 -15.48 -12.24 -15.45
C ALA A 6 -16.34 -11.91 -14.20
N ARG A 7 -17.28 -12.78 -13.82
CA ARG A 7 -18.13 -12.62 -12.63
C ARG A 7 -17.40 -12.71 -11.30
N LYS A 8 -16.23 -13.38 -11.24
CA LYS A 8 -15.48 -13.54 -9.98
C LYS A 8 -14.83 -12.25 -9.50
N TYR A 9 -14.62 -11.29 -10.41
CA TYR A 9 -14.02 -9.99 -10.13
C TYR A 9 -15.06 -8.92 -9.72
N TRP A 10 -16.35 -9.13 -9.98
CA TRP A 10 -17.39 -8.13 -9.67
C TRP A 10 -17.76 -8.06 -8.17
N ILE A 11 -17.81 -9.21 -7.48
CA ILE A 11 -18.10 -9.28 -6.03
C ILE A 11 -16.89 -8.82 -5.20
N LYS A 12 -15.70 -8.89 -5.79
CA LYS A 12 -14.43 -8.43 -5.24
C LYS A 12 -14.44 -6.91 -5.01
N TRP A 13 -14.65 -6.13 -6.07
CA TRP A 13 -14.40 -4.69 -6.05
C TRP A 13 -15.59 -3.80 -5.62
N ALA A 14 -16.80 -4.34 -5.50
CA ALA A 14 -17.92 -3.61 -4.86
C ALA A 14 -17.66 -3.30 -3.38
N GLY A 15 -16.77 -4.09 -2.73
CA GLY A 15 -16.21 -3.75 -1.43
C GLY A 15 -15.37 -2.48 -1.52
N LEU A 16 -14.40 -2.42 -2.44
CA LEU A 16 -13.42 -1.33 -2.52
C LEU A 16 -14.02 0.07 -2.77
N LEU A 17 -15.11 0.17 -3.54
CA LEU A 17 -15.85 1.41 -3.79
C LEU A 17 -16.66 1.91 -2.57
N ARG A 18 -16.87 1.06 -1.56
CA ARG A 18 -17.52 1.42 -0.29
C ARG A 18 -16.53 1.82 0.80
N VAL A 19 -15.24 1.66 0.52
CA VAL A 19 -14.18 1.42 1.51
C VAL A 19 -13.15 2.55 1.58
N TYR A 20 -12.96 3.29 0.50
CA TYR A 20 -12.22 4.55 0.51
C TYR A 20 -13.20 5.71 0.24
N PRO A 21 -13.66 6.47 1.26
CA PRO A 21 -14.35 7.74 1.01
C PRO A 21 -13.39 8.78 0.40
N THR A 22 -12.09 8.47 0.36
CA THR A 22 -11.07 9.15 -0.43
C THR A 22 -10.49 8.19 -1.46
N THR A 23 -11.27 7.87 -2.49
CA THR A 23 -10.69 7.51 -3.79
C THR A 23 -9.51 8.47 -4.04
N PRO A 24 -8.30 8.01 -4.41
CA PRO A 24 -7.31 8.90 -4.99
C PRO A 24 -8.05 9.69 -6.08
N ILE A 25 -8.21 11.00 -5.86
CA ILE A 25 -8.99 11.88 -6.74
C ILE A 25 -8.43 11.66 -8.16
N GLY A 26 -9.20 10.97 -9.01
CA GLY A 26 -8.79 10.63 -10.39
C GLY A 26 -9.06 9.20 -10.86
N LEU A 27 -9.15 8.18 -9.99
CA LEU A 27 -9.34 6.79 -10.45
C LEU A 27 -10.71 6.53 -11.11
N ASP A 28 -11.78 7.15 -10.60
CA ASP A 28 -13.12 7.03 -11.21
C ASP A 28 -13.20 7.70 -12.58
N GLN A 29 -12.46 8.80 -12.76
CA GLN A 29 -12.37 9.49 -14.05
C GLN A 29 -11.59 8.66 -15.06
N GLU A 30 -10.42 8.13 -14.66
CA GLU A 30 -9.59 7.28 -15.53
C GLU A 30 -10.32 5.99 -15.93
N ALA A 31 -11.05 5.35 -15.01
CA ALA A 31 -11.87 4.18 -15.33
C ALA A 31 -12.96 4.50 -16.37
N GLY A 32 -13.57 5.68 -16.28
CA GLY A 32 -14.51 6.19 -17.28
C GLY A 32 -13.84 6.50 -18.63
N TYR A 33 -12.64 7.09 -18.63
CA TYR A 33 -11.89 7.32 -19.86
C TYR A 33 -11.51 6.03 -20.58
N VAL A 34 -11.08 5.01 -19.83
CA VAL A 34 -10.73 3.71 -20.41
C VAL A 34 -11.97 3.00 -20.97
N SER A 35 -13.12 3.06 -20.30
CA SER A 35 -14.37 2.48 -20.82
C SER A 35 -14.87 3.21 -22.08
N LEU A 36 -14.72 4.53 -22.13
CA LEU A 36 -15.07 5.34 -23.31
C LEU A 36 -14.12 5.07 -24.49
N ASN A 37 -12.82 4.88 -24.25
CA ASN A 37 -11.85 4.55 -25.30
C ASN A 37 -12.11 3.18 -25.95
N ARG A 38 -12.76 2.24 -25.25
CA ARG A 38 -13.26 0.98 -25.84
C ARG A 38 -14.67 1.09 -26.44
N GLY A 39 -15.27 2.28 -26.43
CA GLY A 39 -16.61 2.54 -26.97
C GLY A 39 -17.75 1.96 -26.11
N SER A 40 -17.54 1.76 -24.81
CA SER A 40 -18.51 1.16 -23.91
C SER A 40 -18.99 2.16 -22.85
N LEU A 41 -20.29 2.12 -22.55
CA LEU A 41 -20.91 2.89 -21.46
C LEU A 41 -20.94 2.12 -20.14
N GLU A 42 -20.45 0.88 -20.13
CA GLU A 42 -20.28 0.08 -18.91
C GLU A 42 -18.81 0.13 -18.48
N ILE A 43 -18.55 0.25 -17.18
CA ILE A 43 -17.20 0.11 -16.64
C ILE A 43 -16.97 -1.36 -16.32
N THR A 44 -15.93 -1.96 -16.93
CA THR A 44 -15.54 -3.35 -16.67
C THR A 44 -14.33 -3.43 -15.74
N PRO A 45 -14.10 -4.58 -15.08
CA PRO A 45 -12.92 -4.77 -14.23
C PRO A 45 -11.59 -4.56 -14.96
N ASP A 46 -11.54 -4.86 -16.27
CA ASP A 46 -10.37 -4.60 -17.10
C ASP A 46 -10.12 -3.10 -17.31
N ASP A 47 -11.17 -2.27 -17.32
CA ASP A 47 -11.04 -0.81 -17.42
C ASP A 47 -10.47 -0.22 -16.13
N VAL A 48 -10.89 -0.71 -14.97
CA VAL A 48 -10.35 -0.31 -13.66
C VAL A 48 -8.89 -0.74 -13.50
N ASN A 49 -8.55 -1.96 -13.92
CA ASN A 49 -7.16 -2.43 -13.91
C ASN A 49 -6.26 -1.60 -14.83
N LYS A 50 -6.74 -1.24 -16.02
CA LYS A 50 -6.02 -0.35 -16.94
C LYS A 50 -5.88 1.05 -16.37
N ALA A 51 -6.95 1.65 -15.88
CA ALA A 51 -6.92 2.94 -15.20
C ALA A 51 -5.97 2.95 -13.99
N MET A 52 -5.86 1.84 -13.27
CA MET A 52 -4.89 1.68 -12.18
C MET A 52 -3.45 1.61 -12.71
N GLN A 53 -3.20 0.85 -13.78
CA GLN A 53 -1.89 0.82 -14.44
C GLN A 53 -1.51 2.20 -15.00
N GLU A 54 -2.47 2.92 -15.58
CA GLU A 54 -2.32 4.28 -16.05
C GLU A 54 -2.10 5.26 -14.91
N ALA A 55 -2.82 5.18 -13.80
CA ALA A 55 -2.58 6.01 -12.62
C ALA A 55 -1.18 5.78 -12.02
N VAL A 56 -0.72 4.53 -11.95
CA VAL A 56 0.67 4.19 -11.55
C VAL A 56 1.68 4.73 -12.56
N ASN A 57 1.33 4.75 -13.85
CA ASN A 57 2.20 5.23 -14.92
C ASN A 57 2.25 6.75 -15.03
N GLN A 58 1.14 7.43 -14.77
CA GLN A 58 0.99 8.88 -14.72
C GLN A 58 1.45 9.45 -13.38
N THR A 59 1.69 8.60 -12.38
CA THR A 59 2.25 9.02 -11.09
C THR A 59 3.53 9.83 -11.33
N HIS A 60 3.60 11.00 -10.68
CA HIS A 60 4.74 11.92 -10.76
C HIS A 60 6.08 11.19 -10.71
N GLU A 61 6.96 11.51 -11.66
CA GLU A 61 8.30 10.92 -11.79
C GLU A 61 9.09 10.98 -10.48
N THR A 62 8.86 12.01 -9.67
CA THR A 62 9.45 12.17 -8.33
C THR A 62 9.07 11.06 -7.35
N ILE A 63 7.82 10.58 -7.36
CA ILE A 63 7.37 9.47 -6.50
C ILE A 63 7.97 8.15 -6.99
N ARG A 64 7.96 7.91 -8.31
CA ARG A 64 8.56 6.69 -8.89
C ARG A 64 10.06 6.64 -8.60
N PHE A 65 10.75 7.76 -8.74
CA PHE A 65 12.17 7.90 -8.41
C PHE A 65 12.44 7.66 -6.92
N ALA A 66 11.68 8.31 -6.03
CA ALA A 66 11.87 8.16 -4.59
C ALA A 66 11.59 6.72 -4.11
N TYR A 67 10.55 6.07 -4.64
CA TYR A 67 10.28 4.65 -4.38
C TYR A 67 11.44 3.76 -4.86
N HIS A 68 11.91 3.97 -6.10
CA HIS A 68 13.01 3.21 -6.66
C HIS A 68 14.29 3.40 -5.82
N ALA A 69 14.62 4.63 -5.44
CA ALA A 69 15.77 4.94 -4.60
C ALA A 69 15.67 4.25 -3.21
N ALA A 70 14.47 4.21 -2.61
CA ALA A 70 14.25 3.57 -1.32
C ALA A 70 14.29 2.04 -1.38
N THR A 71 13.96 1.43 -2.53
CA THR A 71 13.81 -0.03 -2.67
C THR A 71 14.97 -0.72 -3.39
N THR A 72 15.80 0.04 -4.10
CA THR A 72 16.99 -0.47 -4.79
C THR A 72 17.97 -1.05 -3.79
N SER A 73 18.36 -2.30 -4.01
CA SER A 73 19.38 -2.98 -3.21
C SER A 73 20.22 -3.89 -4.11
N PRO A 74 21.54 -3.99 -3.88
CA PRO A 74 22.40 -4.95 -4.58
C PRO A 74 22.05 -6.42 -4.28
N GLN A 75 21.30 -6.69 -3.21
CA GLN A 75 20.95 -8.04 -2.79
C GLN A 75 19.69 -8.55 -3.52
N LYS A 76 19.81 -9.70 -4.19
CA LYS A 76 18.77 -10.31 -5.05
C LYS A 76 17.43 -10.60 -4.36
N ASP A 77 17.42 -10.78 -3.04
CA ASP A 77 16.21 -11.04 -2.22
C ASP A 77 15.97 -9.96 -1.16
N SER A 78 16.29 -8.73 -1.53
CA SER A 78 16.07 -7.56 -0.69
C SER A 78 14.63 -7.46 -0.18
N LEU A 79 14.48 -7.25 1.12
CA LEU A 79 13.18 -7.04 1.75
C LEU A 79 12.69 -5.59 1.63
N PHE A 80 13.44 -4.66 1.04
CA PHE A 80 13.05 -3.23 1.02
C PHE A 80 11.67 -3.00 0.40
N SER A 81 11.37 -3.59 -0.78
CA SER A 81 10.05 -3.44 -1.42
C SER A 81 8.91 -4.06 -0.61
N LYS A 82 9.17 -5.20 0.05
CA LYS A 82 8.18 -5.88 0.90
C LYS A 82 7.95 -5.13 2.21
N VAL A 83 8.99 -4.57 2.81
CA VAL A 83 8.89 -3.81 4.07
C VAL A 83 8.21 -2.47 3.83
N ILE A 84 8.52 -1.72 2.77
CA ILE A 84 7.81 -0.46 2.47
C ILE A 84 6.33 -0.73 2.18
N LEU A 85 6.01 -1.84 1.51
CA LEU A 85 4.62 -2.28 1.31
C LEU A 85 3.92 -2.62 2.62
N ALA A 86 4.58 -3.36 3.51
CA ALA A 86 4.04 -3.63 4.84
C ALA A 86 3.80 -2.35 5.65
N CYS A 87 4.66 -1.34 5.52
CA CYS A 87 4.46 -0.03 6.14
C CYS A 87 3.26 0.71 5.53
N ALA A 88 3.05 0.59 4.22
CA ALA A 88 1.89 1.19 3.55
C ALA A 88 0.56 0.56 3.99
N LEU A 89 0.60 -0.70 4.43
CA LEU A 89 -0.55 -1.45 4.97
C LEU A 89 -0.69 -1.37 6.50
N ALA A 90 0.30 -0.84 7.22
CA ALA A 90 0.25 -0.80 8.68
C ALA A 90 -0.90 0.08 9.21
N PRO A 91 -1.51 -0.29 10.35
CA PRO A 91 -2.44 0.58 11.06
C PRO A 91 -1.74 1.88 11.45
N ARG A 92 -2.44 2.99 11.27
CA ARG A 92 -1.90 4.34 11.42
C ARG A 92 -2.90 5.24 12.12
N ASP A 93 -2.42 6.23 12.85
CA ASP A 93 -3.27 7.25 13.47
C ASP A 93 -3.83 8.26 12.44
N GLU A 94 -4.67 9.18 12.91
CA GLU A 94 -5.29 10.22 12.09
C GLU A 94 -4.26 11.12 11.38
N LEU A 95 -3.05 11.21 11.92
CA LEU A 95 -1.95 11.99 11.35
C LEU A 95 -1.10 11.15 10.39
N GLY A 96 -1.38 9.86 10.24
CA GLY A 96 -0.70 8.92 9.35
C GLY A 96 0.53 8.23 9.95
N TYR A 97 0.77 8.38 11.25
CA TYR A 97 1.87 7.74 11.96
C TYR A 97 1.55 6.30 12.35
N PHE A 98 2.57 5.45 12.32
CA PHE A 98 2.52 4.07 12.81
C PHE A 98 3.76 3.73 13.64
N ALA A 99 3.64 2.77 14.55
CA ALA A 99 4.77 2.27 15.32
C ALA A 99 5.45 1.09 14.60
N PRO A 100 6.74 0.80 14.85
CA PRO A 100 7.41 -0.38 14.29
C PRO A 100 6.70 -1.69 14.56
N ALA A 101 6.01 -1.82 15.70
CA ALA A 101 5.24 -3.02 16.06
C ALA A 101 4.09 -3.28 15.07
N ASP A 102 3.48 -2.22 14.54
CA ASP A 102 2.32 -2.27 13.64
C ASP A 102 2.65 -2.86 12.27
N VAL A 103 3.93 -2.83 11.88
CA VAL A 103 4.41 -3.40 10.61
C VAL A 103 4.47 -4.93 10.65
N ARG A 104 4.50 -5.55 11.84
CA ARG A 104 4.76 -7.00 11.99
C ARG A 104 3.72 -7.87 11.28
N ASP A 105 2.45 -7.56 11.47
CA ASP A 105 1.35 -8.36 10.94
C ASP A 105 1.15 -8.13 9.41
N PRO A 106 1.20 -6.90 8.89
CA PRO A 106 1.27 -6.65 7.44
C PRO A 106 2.47 -7.31 6.78
N LEU A 107 3.66 -7.26 7.40
CA LEU A 107 4.86 -7.89 6.84
C LEU A 107 4.73 -9.41 6.78
N TYR A 108 4.07 -10.01 7.77
CA TYR A 108 3.75 -11.43 7.74
C TYR A 108 2.79 -11.77 6.58
N ALA A 109 1.78 -10.93 6.32
CA ALA A 109 0.87 -11.14 5.19
C ALA A 109 1.56 -11.01 3.83
N VAL A 110 2.51 -10.06 3.71
CA VAL A 110 3.26 -9.80 2.46
C VAL A 110 4.32 -10.87 2.18
N VAL A 111 5.02 -11.37 3.21
CA VAL A 111 6.17 -12.27 3.04
C VAL A 111 5.84 -13.73 3.34
N GLY A 112 4.78 -14.00 4.11
CA GLY A 112 4.43 -15.32 4.64
C GLY A 112 5.33 -15.79 5.80
N LYS A 113 6.26 -14.95 6.26
CA LYS A 113 7.22 -15.26 7.34
C LYS A 113 7.19 -14.19 8.42
N ARG A 114 7.21 -14.62 9.70
CA ARG A 114 7.26 -13.71 10.85
C ARG A 114 8.66 -13.13 10.99
N TYR A 115 8.75 -11.81 11.01
CA TYR A 115 9.98 -11.07 11.32
C TYR A 115 9.82 -10.35 12.65
N GLY A 116 10.88 -10.35 13.47
CA GLY A 116 10.94 -9.55 14.69
C GLY A 116 11.28 -8.09 14.36
N ILE A 117 10.86 -7.15 15.22
CA ILE A 117 11.12 -5.71 15.05
C ILE A 117 12.59 -5.42 14.65
N PRO A 118 13.62 -5.96 15.35
CA PRO A 118 15.01 -5.66 15.01
C PRO A 118 15.42 -6.00 13.56
N GLN A 119 14.74 -6.96 12.92
CA GLN A 119 15.09 -7.44 11.59
C GLN A 119 14.68 -6.45 10.48
N TYR A 120 13.63 -5.65 10.70
CA TYR A 120 13.18 -4.63 9.72
C TYR A 120 13.43 -3.19 10.17
N MET A 121 13.86 -2.95 11.41
CA MET A 121 14.24 -1.60 11.88
C MET A 121 15.29 -0.91 11.01
N ALA A 122 16.27 -1.66 10.50
CA ALA A 122 17.30 -1.11 9.62
C ALA A 122 16.71 -0.59 8.29
N HIS A 123 15.62 -1.19 7.80
CA HIS A 123 14.91 -0.74 6.60
C HIS A 123 14.15 0.56 6.89
N LEU A 124 13.43 0.62 8.01
CA LEU A 124 12.74 1.83 8.46
C LEU A 124 13.68 3.01 8.60
N LYS A 125 14.86 2.80 9.21
CA LYS A 125 15.89 3.85 9.30
C LYS A 125 16.36 4.32 7.94
N LYS A 126 16.65 3.41 7.01
CA LYS A 126 17.07 3.77 5.64
C LYS A 126 16.00 4.49 4.84
N PHE A 127 14.72 4.24 5.11
CA PHE A 127 13.62 5.00 4.50
C PHE A 127 13.58 6.47 4.96
N CYS A 128 14.10 6.75 6.16
CA CYS A 128 14.32 8.11 6.67
C CYS A 128 15.69 8.69 6.26
N GLU A 129 16.71 7.84 6.23
CA GLU A 129 18.11 8.18 5.96
C GLU A 129 18.41 7.92 4.48
N SER A 130 17.94 8.79 3.59
CA SER A 130 18.43 8.77 2.21
C SER A 130 19.08 10.10 1.85
N ASN A 131 20.32 10.03 1.37
CA ASN A 131 21.08 11.17 0.85
C ASN A 131 20.49 11.75 -0.45
N ARG A 132 19.38 11.20 -0.98
CA ARG A 132 18.80 11.64 -2.26
C ARG A 132 17.31 11.99 -2.21
N THR A 133 16.45 11.19 -1.55
CA THR A 133 15.01 11.51 -1.36
C THR A 133 14.39 10.63 -0.26
N PRO A 134 14.30 11.09 1.01
CA PRO A 134 13.66 10.28 2.06
C PRO A 134 12.19 10.05 1.71
N VAL A 135 11.70 8.84 1.97
CA VAL A 135 10.31 8.46 1.71
C VAL A 135 9.47 8.43 2.99
N MET A 136 10.14 8.38 4.14
CA MET A 136 9.51 8.39 5.45
C MET A 136 10.21 9.37 6.38
N GLU A 137 9.44 9.92 7.30
CA GLU A 137 9.96 10.65 8.45
C GLU A 137 9.73 9.82 9.71
N ASN A 138 10.50 10.12 10.75
CA ASN A 138 10.25 9.59 12.08
C ASN A 138 10.09 10.72 13.08
N GLU A 139 9.30 10.46 14.10
CA GLU A 139 9.15 11.34 15.25
C GLU A 139 9.26 10.55 16.55
N GLY A 140 9.72 11.22 17.61
CA GLY A 140 9.87 10.65 18.93
C GLY A 140 11.23 9.99 19.21
N GLU A 141 11.49 9.77 20.50
CA GLU A 141 12.74 9.19 20.98
C GLU A 141 12.61 7.69 21.24
N ASP A 142 13.72 6.97 21.02
CA ASP A 142 13.92 5.55 21.37
C ASP A 142 12.73 4.62 21.09
N TYR A 143 12.02 4.19 22.13
CA TYR A 143 10.96 3.17 22.10
C TYR A 143 9.59 3.74 21.70
N ARG A 144 9.46 5.06 21.58
CA ARG A 144 8.25 5.75 21.11
C ARG A 144 8.37 6.26 19.69
N ARG A 145 9.40 5.84 18.94
CA ARG A 145 9.55 6.23 17.54
C ARG A 145 8.34 5.81 16.73
N GLN A 146 7.75 6.80 16.07
CA GLN A 146 6.69 6.61 15.09
C GLN A 146 7.19 7.04 13.72
N TYR A 147 6.59 6.49 12.69
CA TYR A 147 6.99 6.66 11.31
C TYR A 147 5.81 7.07 10.46
N ARG A 148 6.04 7.90 9.45
CA ARG A 148 5.01 8.30 8.48
C ARG A 148 5.63 8.46 7.09
N PHE A 149 4.83 8.24 6.04
CA PHE A 149 5.22 8.61 4.68
C PHE A 149 5.21 10.13 4.52
N ILE A 150 6.32 10.71 4.08
CA ILE A 150 6.43 12.17 3.85
C ILE A 150 5.40 12.62 2.80
N ASN A 151 5.25 11.84 1.73
CA ASN A 151 4.23 12.07 0.72
C ASN A 151 3.11 11.03 0.88
N PRO A 152 1.87 11.42 1.21
CA PRO A 152 0.74 10.51 1.29
C PRO A 152 0.51 9.70 -0.01
N LEU A 153 0.81 10.27 -1.18
CA LEU A 153 0.70 9.57 -2.47
C LEU A 153 1.72 8.43 -2.60
N MET A 154 2.86 8.50 -1.90
CA MET A 154 3.83 7.38 -1.87
C MET A 154 3.19 6.12 -1.30
N ARG A 155 2.38 6.25 -0.23
CA ARG A 155 1.67 5.12 0.36
C ARG A 155 0.77 4.45 -0.69
N THR A 156 -0.08 5.24 -1.35
CA THR A 156 -0.99 4.75 -2.37
C THR A 156 -0.21 4.09 -3.51
N TYR A 157 0.83 4.75 -4.01
CA TYR A 157 1.69 4.22 -5.06
C TYR A 157 2.30 2.85 -4.69
N VAL A 158 2.81 2.71 -3.46
CA VAL A 158 3.40 1.46 -2.97
C VAL A 158 2.37 0.33 -2.96
N VAL A 159 1.13 0.59 -2.51
CA VAL A 159 0.05 -0.41 -2.48
C VAL A 159 -0.35 -0.81 -3.90
N LEU A 160 -0.57 0.16 -4.79
CA LEU A 160 -0.91 -0.10 -6.20
C LEU A 160 0.19 -0.91 -6.90
N ARG A 161 1.45 -0.61 -6.60
CA ARG A 161 2.58 -1.37 -7.13
C ARG A 161 2.64 -2.79 -6.58
N GLY A 162 2.34 -2.99 -5.30
CA GLY A 162 2.23 -4.32 -4.69
C GLY A 162 1.13 -5.18 -5.31
N LEU A 163 0.00 -4.56 -5.70
CA LEU A 163 -1.06 -5.20 -6.47
C LEU A 163 -0.61 -5.55 -7.89
N GLN A 164 0.03 -4.60 -8.59
CA GLN A 164 0.52 -4.79 -9.95
C GLN A 164 1.58 -5.91 -10.05
N GLU A 165 2.44 -6.02 -9.05
CA GLU A 165 3.48 -7.06 -8.94
C GLU A 165 2.95 -8.36 -8.32
N GLU A 166 1.64 -8.47 -8.05
CA GLU A 166 0.98 -9.63 -7.43
C GLU A 166 1.59 -10.07 -6.09
N ILE A 167 2.24 -9.15 -5.37
CA ILE A 167 2.79 -9.39 -4.03
C ILE A 167 1.67 -9.51 -3.01
N ILE A 168 0.60 -8.74 -3.19
CA ILE A 168 -0.59 -8.75 -2.35
C ILE A 168 -1.85 -8.97 -3.18
N GLY A 169 -2.81 -9.67 -2.58
CA GLY A 169 -4.18 -9.77 -3.07
C GLY A 169 -5.11 -8.78 -2.37
N GLU A 170 -6.33 -8.72 -2.87
CA GLU A 170 -7.41 -7.89 -2.31
C GLU A 170 -7.81 -8.33 -0.89
N ASP A 171 -7.71 -9.62 -0.58
CA ASP A 171 -7.92 -10.18 0.75
C ASP A 171 -6.96 -9.55 1.78
N THR A 172 -5.72 -9.28 1.38
CA THR A 172 -4.75 -8.57 2.21
C THR A 172 -5.16 -7.11 2.40
N ILE A 173 -5.69 -6.46 1.37
CA ILE A 173 -6.15 -5.06 1.49
C ILE A 173 -7.32 -4.96 2.46
N GLN A 174 -8.36 -5.78 2.27
CA GLN A 174 -9.54 -5.81 3.15
C GLN A 174 -9.15 -6.08 4.61
N ARG A 175 -8.17 -6.94 4.83
CA ARG A 175 -7.67 -7.25 6.18
C ARG A 175 -7.06 -6.05 6.90
N PHE A 176 -6.39 -5.16 6.16
CA PHE A 176 -5.70 -3.99 6.72
C PHE A 176 -6.40 -2.68 6.37
N GLU A 177 -7.66 -2.75 5.96
CA GLU A 177 -8.46 -1.60 5.53
C GLU A 177 -8.90 -0.73 6.70
N HIS A 178 -9.23 -1.35 7.83
CA HIS A 178 -9.54 -0.67 9.09
C HIS A 178 -8.29 -0.12 9.81
N ALA A 179 -7.15 -0.09 9.13
CA ALA A 179 -5.90 0.49 9.60
C ALA A 179 -6.02 1.98 9.95
N ASP A 180 -6.95 2.69 9.31
CA ASP A 180 -7.16 4.12 9.54
C ASP A 180 -8.04 4.38 10.79
N ASP A 181 -8.58 3.33 11.43
CA ASP A 181 -9.20 3.36 12.77
C ASP A 181 -8.23 2.83 13.84
N TYR A 182 -7.17 3.60 14.06
CA TYR A 182 -6.06 3.25 14.98
C TYR A 182 -6.51 2.95 16.41
N ALA A 183 -7.55 3.66 16.88
CA ALA A 183 -8.07 3.55 18.23
C ALA A 183 -8.71 2.17 18.48
N THR A 184 -9.41 1.62 17.50
CA THR A 184 -10.02 0.28 17.57
C THR A 184 -8.96 -0.82 17.56
N VAL A 185 -7.91 -0.70 16.75
CA VAL A 185 -6.86 -1.73 16.60
C VAL A 185 -6.02 -1.90 17.87
N ARG A 186 -5.63 -0.79 18.52
CA ARG A 186 -4.89 -0.83 19.79
C ARG A 186 -5.77 -1.25 20.98
N GLY A 187 -7.05 -0.85 20.99
CA GLY A 187 -8.01 -1.25 22.01
C GLY A 187 -8.29 -2.76 22.05
N GLN A 188 -8.24 -3.44 20.89
CA GLN A 188 -8.34 -4.90 20.81
C GLN A 188 -7.05 -5.61 21.25
N GLN A 189 -5.87 -5.10 20.90
CA GLN A 189 -4.59 -5.67 21.35
C GLN A 189 -4.39 -5.54 22.87
N ALA A 190 -4.89 -4.48 23.49
CA ALA A 190 -4.84 -4.30 24.95
C ALA A 190 -5.81 -5.20 25.73
N ARG A 191 -6.85 -5.76 25.07
CA ARG A 191 -7.80 -6.70 25.68
C ARG A 191 -7.39 -8.17 25.56
N LEU A 192 -6.30 -8.46 24.85
CA LEU A 192 -5.76 -9.81 24.64
C LEU A 192 -4.44 -10.06 25.41
N LEU A 193 -4.11 -9.16 26.34
CA LEU A 193 -3.02 -9.27 27.32
C LEU A 193 -3.62 -9.18 28.73
#